data_AF-A0A353D2R9-F1
#
_entry.id   AF-A0A353D2R9-F1
#
_cell.length_a   1.000
_cell.length_b   1.000
_cell.length_c   1.000
_cell.angle_alpha   90.00
_cell.angle_beta   90.00
_cell.angle_gamma   90.00
#
_symmetry.space_group_name_H-M   'P 1'
#
loop_
_entity.id
_entity.type
_entity.pdbx_description
1 polymer ?
#
loop_
_entity_poly.entity_id
_entity_poly.type
_entity_poly.pdbx_seq_one_letter_code
_entity_poly.pdbx_strand_id
1 'polypeptide(L)'
;MAAITIDGNEAAARIAHKINEVIAIYPITPSSPMGELSDDWSSIGQANLWGKIPDVIEMQSEAGAAGAVHGSLQAGALTTTFTSSQGLLLMIPNMYK
;
A
#
# COMPACT_ATOMS: atom_id res chain seq x y z
N MET A 1 0.59 -14.00 -22.99
CA MET A 1 -0.01 -13.53 -21.74
C MET A 1 -1.49 -13.90 -21.75
N ALA A 2 -2.00 -14.50 -20.68
CA ALA A 2 -3.44 -14.71 -20.54
C ALA A 2 -4.10 -13.40 -20.10
N ALA A 3 -5.21 -13.02 -20.72
CA ALA A 3 -6.03 -11.92 -20.24
C ALA A 3 -6.76 -12.34 -18.95
N ILE A 4 -6.87 -11.41 -18.00
CA ILE A 4 -7.59 -11.61 -16.73
C ILE A 4 -8.69 -10.56 -16.63
N THR A 5 -9.82 -10.92 -16.04
CA THR A 5 -10.92 -9.99 -15.74
C THR A 5 -10.86 -9.63 -14.27
N ILE A 6 -10.48 -8.39 -13.98
CA ILE A 6 -10.30 -7.84 -12.63
C ILE A 6 -10.79 -6.39 -12.62
N ASP A 7 -11.07 -5.85 -11.43
CA ASP A 7 -11.40 -4.44 -11.28
C ASP A 7 -10.15 -3.54 -11.19
N GLY A 8 -10.36 -2.23 -11.08
CA GLY A 8 -9.27 -1.25 -11.01
C GLY A 8 -8.46 -1.32 -9.72
N ASN A 9 -9.09 -1.66 -8.58
CA ASN A 9 -8.39 -1.77 -7.30
C ASN A 9 -7.45 -2.98 -7.34
N GLU A 10 -7.93 -4.14 -7.80
CA GLU A 10 -7.09 -5.32 -7.94
C GLU A 10 -5.95 -5.08 -8.93
N ALA A 11 -6.21 -4.40 -10.05
CA ALA A 11 -5.17 -4.06 -11.02
C ALA A 11 -4.08 -3.18 -10.41
N ALA A 12 -4.45 -2.14 -9.64
CA ALA A 12 -3.51 -1.26 -8.97
C ALA A 12 -2.72 -1.98 -7.86
N ALA A 13 -3.41 -2.70 -6.98
CA ALA A 13 -2.80 -3.44 -5.89
C ALA A 13 -1.82 -4.51 -6.39
N ARG A 14 -2.16 -5.24 -7.47
CA ARG A 14 -1.28 -6.26 -8.06
C ARG A 14 0.09 -5.72 -8.44
N ILE A 15 0.14 -4.49 -8.95
CA ILE A 15 1.41 -3.84 -9.31
C ILE A 15 2.08 -3.30 -8.06
N ALA A 16 1.35 -2.58 -7.21
CA ALA A 16 1.87 -1.99 -5.98
C ALA A 16 2.53 -3.04 -5.08
N HIS A 17 1.88 -4.19 -4.86
CA HIS A 17 2.42 -5.33 -4.09
C HIS A 17 3.71 -5.89 -4.67
N LYS A 18 3.78 -5.98 -6.00
CA LYS A 18 4.96 -6.53 -6.71
C LYS A 18 6.17 -5.61 -6.63
N ILE A 19 5.96 -4.31 -6.45
CA ILE A 19 7.02 -3.29 -6.53
C ILE A 19 7.21 -2.52 -5.22
N ASN A 20 6.74 -3.04 -4.09
CA ASN A 20 7.05 -2.45 -2.78
C ASN A 20 7.46 -3.51 -1.76
N GLU A 21 8.29 -3.11 -0.82
CA GLU A 21 8.73 -3.89 0.33
C GLU A 21 7.88 -3.60 1.57
N VAL A 22 7.34 -2.38 1.69
CA VAL A 22 6.46 -1.96 2.78
C VAL A 22 5.18 -1.34 2.22
N ILE A 23 4.05 -1.64 2.84
CA ILE A 23 2.73 -1.12 2.46
C ILE A 23 2.03 -0.62 3.73
N ALA A 24 2.12 0.67 4.02
CA ALA A 24 1.47 1.26 5.18
C ALA A 24 0.05 1.70 4.80
N ILE A 25 -0.98 1.20 5.48
CA ILE A 25 -2.37 1.36 5.08
C ILE A 25 -3.24 1.94 6.20
N TYR A 26 -4.39 2.48 5.79
CA TYR A 26 -5.54 2.74 6.64
C TYR A 26 -6.81 2.66 5.79
N PRO A 27 -7.88 1.98 6.24
CA PRO A 27 -9.06 1.72 5.42
C PRO A 27 -9.89 2.98 5.17
N ILE A 28 -10.12 3.30 3.89
CA ILE A 28 -11.06 4.33 3.45
C ILE A 28 -11.66 3.98 2.06
N THR A 29 -12.99 4.02 1.95
CA THR A 29 -13.71 3.77 0.68
C THR A 29 -13.44 4.90 -0.32
N PRO A 30 -13.21 4.60 -1.62
CA PRO A 30 -13.24 3.29 -2.28
C PRO A 30 -11.88 2.57 -2.39
N SER A 31 -10.85 3.05 -1.71
CA SER A 31 -9.47 2.55 -1.83
C SER A 31 -9.13 1.36 -0.92
N SER A 32 -9.94 1.06 0.11
CA SER A 32 -9.69 -0.05 1.05
C SER A 32 -9.37 -1.40 0.39
N PRO A 33 -10.06 -1.82 -0.70
CA PRO A 33 -9.78 -3.12 -1.31
C PRO A 33 -8.33 -3.28 -1.78
N MET A 34 -7.62 -2.20 -2.12
CA MET A 34 -6.21 -2.29 -2.49
C MET A 34 -5.32 -2.72 -1.32
N GLY A 35 -5.59 -2.19 -0.11
CA GLY A 35 -4.87 -2.56 1.10
C GLY A 35 -5.20 -3.98 1.54
N GLU A 36 -6.48 -4.35 1.51
CA GLU A 36 -6.97 -5.70 1.86
C GLU A 36 -6.34 -6.77 0.95
N LEU A 37 -6.33 -6.56 -0.36
CA LEU A 37 -5.70 -7.50 -1.30
C LEU A 37 -4.19 -7.64 -1.05
N SER A 38 -3.51 -6.52 -0.77
CA SER A 38 -2.08 -6.55 -0.43
C SER A 38 -1.79 -7.29 0.88
N ASP A 39 -2.63 -7.13 1.89
CA ASP A 39 -2.54 -7.88 3.15
C ASP A 39 -2.79 -9.37 2.93
N ASP A 40 -3.87 -9.72 2.22
CA ASP A 40 -4.22 -11.09 1.87
C ASP A 40 -3.06 -11.80 1.14
N TRP A 41 -2.49 -11.16 0.11
CA TRP A 41 -1.34 -11.71 -0.62
C TRP A 41 -0.10 -11.87 0.26
N SER A 42 0.17 -10.92 1.15
CA SER A 42 1.31 -11.00 2.08
C SER A 42 1.12 -12.13 3.09
N SER A 43 -0.10 -12.30 3.62
CA SER A 43 -0.46 -13.31 4.62
C SER A 43 -0.27 -14.75 4.10
N ILE A 44 -0.47 -14.97 2.80
CA ILE A 44 -0.23 -16.27 2.14
C ILE A 44 1.20 -16.42 1.60
N GLY A 45 2.09 -15.47 1.90
CA GLY A 45 3.50 -15.52 1.54
C GLY A 45 3.79 -15.16 0.07
N GLN A 46 2.91 -14.41 -0.60
CA GLN A 46 3.15 -13.98 -1.97
C GLN A 46 4.27 -12.92 -2.02
N ALA A 47 5.42 -13.31 -2.54
CA ALA A 47 6.57 -12.45 -2.69
C ALA A 47 6.40 -11.38 -3.79
N ASN A 48 7.09 -10.25 -3.60
CA ASN A 48 7.29 -9.19 -4.58
C ASN A 48 8.44 -9.54 -5.56
N LEU A 49 8.78 -8.62 -6.47
CA LEU A 49 9.81 -8.85 -7.49
C LEU A 49 11.23 -9.02 -6.93
N TRP A 50 11.48 -8.66 -5.67
CA TRP A 50 12.77 -8.88 -5.00
C TRP A 50 12.82 -10.17 -4.18
N GLY A 51 11.77 -11.00 -4.26
CA GLY A 51 11.68 -12.24 -3.49
C GLY A 51 11.39 -12.02 -2.01
N LYS A 52 10.92 -10.83 -1.60
CA LYS A 52 10.47 -10.54 -0.23
C LYS A 52 8.94 -10.55 -0.16
N ILE A 53 8.39 -10.98 0.96
CA ILE A 53 6.97 -10.76 1.25
C ILE A 53 6.82 -9.30 1.71
N PRO A 54 5.99 -8.46 1.06
CA PRO A 54 5.76 -7.10 1.53
C PRO A 54 5.26 -7.08 2.97
N ASP A 55 5.76 -6.12 3.76
CA ASP A 55 5.28 -5.89 5.12
C ASP A 55 4.08 -4.93 5.06
N VAL A 56 2.88 -5.43 5.37
CA VAL A 56 1.63 -4.67 5.32
C VAL A 56 1.24 -4.29 6.74
N ILE A 57 1.13 -2.99 6.99
CA ILE A 57 0.95 -2.46 8.34
C ILE A 57 -0.23 -1.50 8.34
N GLU A 58 -1.27 -1.84 9.09
CA GLU A 58 -2.40 -0.94 9.34
C GLU A 58 -2.04 0.07 10.44
N MET A 59 -2.12 1.35 10.11
CA MET A 59 -1.85 2.45 11.03
C MET A 59 -3.15 2.92 11.71
N GLN A 60 -3.04 3.85 12.66
CA GLN A 60 -4.23 4.39 13.35
C GLN A 60 -5.03 5.43 12.55
N SER A 61 -4.46 5.97 11.47
CA SER A 61 -5.07 6.97 10.56
C SER A 61 -4.23 7.12 9.29
N GLU A 62 -4.76 7.78 8.26
CA GLU A 62 -4.00 8.10 7.04
C GLU A 62 -2.81 9.04 7.31
N ALA A 63 -2.92 9.93 8.30
CA ALA A 63 -1.77 10.74 8.74
C ALA A 63 -0.65 9.84 9.31
N GLY A 64 -1.02 8.80 10.06
CA GLY A 64 -0.11 7.78 10.56
C GLY A 64 0.51 6.96 9.43
N ALA A 65 -0.30 6.51 8.47
CA ALA A 65 0.18 5.82 7.27
C ALA A 65 1.17 6.68 6.49
N ALA A 66 0.89 7.96 6.24
CA ALA A 66 1.82 8.85 5.55
C ALA A 66 3.14 9.06 6.31
N GLY A 67 3.09 9.14 7.64
CA GLY A 67 4.29 9.21 8.47
C GLY A 67 5.13 7.93 8.40
N ALA A 68 4.48 6.76 8.43
CA ALA A 68 5.13 5.47 8.25
C ALA A 68 5.76 5.34 6.85
N VAL A 69 5.04 5.76 5.79
CA VAL A 69 5.58 5.83 4.42
C VAL A 69 6.84 6.70 4.39
N HIS A 70 6.78 7.92 4.94
CA HIS A 70 7.91 8.84 4.95
C HIS A 70 9.14 8.22 5.67
N GLY A 71 8.94 7.66 6.86
CA GLY A 71 10.02 7.02 7.63
C GLY A 71 10.62 5.80 6.92
N SER A 72 9.77 4.95 6.34
CA SER A 72 10.20 3.76 5.61
C SER A 72 11.01 4.10 4.36
N LEU A 73 10.58 5.12 3.60
CA LEU A 73 11.33 5.64 2.46
C LEU A 73 12.69 6.23 2.89
N GLN A 74 12.74 6.99 3.98
CA GLN A 74 14.00 7.51 4.53
C GLN A 74 14.95 6.40 4.99
N ALA A 75 14.40 5.29 5.50
CA ALA A 75 15.17 4.12 5.88
C ALA A 75 15.63 3.26 4.68
N GLY A 76 15.20 3.57 3.47
CA GLY A 76 15.68 2.95 2.23
C GLY A 76 14.81 1.80 1.69
N ALA A 77 13.57 1.64 2.16
CA ALA A 77 12.65 0.63 1.66
C ALA A 77 11.66 1.20 0.64
N LEU A 78 11.43 0.50 -0.47
CA LEU A 78 10.39 0.87 -1.43
C LEU A 78 9.01 0.72 -0.78
N THR A 79 8.30 1.83 -0.65
CA THR A 79 7.10 1.91 0.18
C THR A 79 5.93 2.53 -0.56
N THR A 80 4.74 1.98 -0.35
CA THR A 80 3.49 2.51 -0.92
C THR A 80 2.39 2.61 0.13
N THR A 81 1.29 3.25 -0.26
CA THR A 81 0.06 3.36 0.51
C THR A 81 -1.12 3.53 -0.46
N PHE A 82 -2.33 3.27 0.02
CA PHE A 82 -3.57 3.47 -0.73
C PHE A 82 -4.49 4.38 0.08
N THR A 83 -4.99 5.44 -0.54
CA THR A 83 -5.88 6.38 0.13
C THR A 83 -6.78 7.08 -0.87
N SER A 84 -7.77 7.83 -0.38
CA SER A 84 -8.68 8.61 -1.19
C SER A 84 -9.36 9.70 -0.35
N SER A 85 -9.97 10.69 -1.02
CA SER A 85 -10.84 11.69 -0.39
C SER A 85 -10.22 12.35 0.85
N GLN A 86 -10.86 12.22 2.02
CA GLN A 86 -10.41 12.82 3.28
C GLN A 86 -9.08 12.22 3.77
N GLY A 87 -8.85 10.94 3.51
CA GLY A 87 -7.60 10.29 3.86
C GLY A 87 -6.40 10.94 3.18
N LEU A 88 -6.55 11.30 1.90
CA LEU A 88 -5.51 12.00 1.16
C LEU A 88 -5.18 13.37 1.79
N LEU A 89 -6.18 14.10 2.29
CA LEU A 89 -5.95 15.39 2.96
C LEU A 89 -5.08 15.24 4.21
N LEU A 90 -5.25 14.15 4.96
CA LEU A 90 -4.45 13.87 6.15
C LEU A 90 -3.00 13.48 5.81
N MET A 91 -2.73 13.05 4.58
CA MET A 91 -1.38 12.73 4.12
C MET A 91 -0.59 13.96 3.64
N ILE A 92 -1.27 15.06 3.27
CA ILE A 92 -0.65 16.27 2.68
C ILE A 92 0.56 16.78 3.50
N PRO A 93 0.50 16.91 4.84
CA PRO A 93 1.64 17.42 5.60
C PRO A 93 2.93 16.59 5.43
N ASN A 94 2.80 15.26 5.31
CA ASN A 94 3.94 14.36 5.06
C ASN A 94 4.39 14.39 3.59
N MET A 95 3.50 14.68 2.64
CA MET A 95 3.87 14.80 1.21
C MET A 95 4.80 16.00 0.93
N TYR A 96 4.86 16.98 1.83
CA TYR A 96 5.79 18.13 1.75
C TYR A 96 7.15 17.86 2.40
N LYS A 97 7.35 16.70 3.03
CA LYS A 97 8.60 16.33 3.70
C LYS A 97 9.50 15.57 2.73
#